data_AF-A0A4Q7NLN9-F1
#
_entry.id   AF-A0A4Q7NLN9-F1
#
_cell.length_a   1.000
_cell.length_b   1.000
_cell.length_c   1.000
_cell.angle_alpha   90.00
_cell.angle_beta   90.00
_cell.angle_gamma   90.00
#
_symmetry.space_group_name_H-M   'P 1'
#
loop_
_entity.id
_entity.type
_entity.pdbx_description
1 polymer ?
#
loop_
_entity_poly.entity_id
_entity_poly.type
_entity_poly.pdbx_seq_one_letter_code
_entity_poly.pdbx_strand_id
1 'polypeptide(L)'
;MRIQTAVLLPLILWLGCAAAADVPRAALAYRDDLVRNARYAWGLNAPVATFAGQIHQESTWRPDAVSAVGAQGLAQFMPATAAWISRLYPALAENRPYNPAWALRALVTYDRWLFDRIRARDDCERMAMALSAYNGGLGWISRDQALASSLGLDPLAWFSSVERVNAGRSAANWRENRAYPDRIIRRHQPLYAAAGWGPGVCP
;
A
#
# COMPACT_ATOMS: atom_id res chain seq x y z
N MET A 1 55.46 22.57 32.88
CA MET A 1 55.03 21.63 33.95
C MET A 1 53.79 22.26 34.58
N ARG A 2 52.54 21.77 34.50
CA ARG A 2 51.96 20.42 34.40
C ARG A 2 50.51 20.52 33.88
N ILE A 3 50.16 19.53 33.05
CA ILE A 3 48.89 18.76 32.99
C ILE A 3 47.61 19.51 32.54
N GLN A 4 47.28 19.33 31.25
CA GLN A 4 45.91 19.38 30.76
C GLN A 4 45.27 17.99 30.94
N THR A 5 44.20 17.91 31.72
CA THR A 5 43.37 16.71 31.86
C THR A 5 42.45 16.58 30.65
N ALA A 6 42.72 15.60 29.78
CA ALA A 6 41.80 15.20 28.72
C ALA A 6 40.67 14.36 29.32
N VAL A 7 39.43 14.84 29.20
CA VAL A 7 38.23 14.07 29.56
C VAL A 7 37.82 13.24 28.34
N LEU A 8 38.02 11.93 28.41
CA LEU A 8 37.46 10.97 27.45
C LEU A 8 35.98 10.77 27.75
N LEU A 9 35.11 11.19 26.83
CA LEU A 9 33.69 10.83 26.83
C LEU A 9 33.52 9.45 26.16
N PRO A 10 32.78 8.50 26.77
CA PRO A 10 32.57 7.18 26.19
C PRO A 10 31.57 7.28 25.03
N LEU A 11 31.98 6.76 23.87
CA LEU A 11 31.11 6.60 22.71
C LEU A 11 30.23 5.36 22.95
N ILE A 12 29.00 5.57 23.43
CA ILE A 12 28.01 4.48 23.56
C ILE A 12 27.45 4.18 22.17
N LEU A 13 27.91 3.08 21.57
CA LEU A 13 27.30 2.51 20.37
C LEU A 13 25.94 1.90 20.72
N TRP A 14 24.87 2.59 20.34
CA TRP A 14 23.51 2.04 20.34
C TRP A 14 23.38 1.03 19.20
N LEU A 15 23.57 -0.25 19.51
CA LEU A 15 23.11 -1.35 18.67
C LEU A 15 21.58 -1.44 18.81
N GLY A 16 20.87 -0.68 18.00
CA GLY A 16 19.41 -0.80 17.90
C GLY A 16 19.04 -2.15 17.31
N CYS A 17 18.51 -3.06 18.13
CA CYS A 17 17.73 -4.20 17.63
C CYS A 17 16.51 -3.63 16.88
N ALA A 18 16.49 -3.76 15.56
CA ALA A 18 15.28 -3.52 14.80
C ALA A 18 14.26 -4.61 15.19
N ALA A 19 13.32 -4.27 16.08
CA ALA A 19 12.19 -5.14 16.36
C ALA A 19 11.43 -5.38 15.05
N ALA A 20 11.20 -6.66 14.72
CA ALA A 20 10.32 -6.99 13.61
C ALA A 20 8.96 -6.32 13.87
N ALA A 21 8.42 -5.62 12.87
CA ALA A 21 7.13 -4.97 13.03
C ALA A 21 6.05 -6.06 13.14
N ASP A 22 5.38 -6.13 14.29
CA ASP A 22 4.26 -7.06 14.49
C ASP A 22 2.97 -6.55 13.84
N VAL A 23 2.03 -7.47 13.58
CA VAL A 23 0.66 -7.09 13.21
C VAL A 23 0.05 -6.26 14.35
N PRO A 24 -0.38 -5.00 14.13
CA PRO A 24 -0.99 -4.19 15.17
C PRO A 24 -2.21 -4.90 15.76
N ARG A 25 -2.32 -4.93 17.10
CA ARG A 25 -3.45 -5.59 17.78
C ARG A 25 -4.82 -5.07 17.32
N ALA A 26 -4.90 -3.78 16.97
CA ALA A 26 -6.09 -3.14 16.42
C ALA A 26 -6.58 -3.80 15.12
N ALA A 27 -5.67 -4.39 14.32
CA ALA A 27 -6.04 -5.10 13.09
C ALA A 27 -7.01 -6.26 13.35
N LEU A 28 -6.84 -6.98 14.46
CA LEU A 28 -7.61 -8.19 14.76
C LEU A 28 -9.12 -7.92 14.83
N ALA A 29 -9.54 -6.72 15.25
CA ALA A 29 -10.95 -6.33 15.31
C ALA A 29 -11.62 -6.26 13.93
N TYR A 30 -10.83 -6.16 12.86
CA TYR A 30 -11.31 -5.93 11.49
C TYR A 30 -11.02 -7.10 10.55
N ARG A 31 -10.41 -8.19 11.06
CA ARG A 31 -9.95 -9.32 10.23
C ARG A 31 -11.08 -9.97 9.45
N ASP A 32 -12.15 -10.34 10.13
CA ASP A 32 -13.26 -11.06 9.51
C ASP A 32 -13.99 -10.21 8.47
N ASP A 33 -14.14 -8.91 8.74
CA ASP A 33 -14.72 -7.96 7.81
C ASP A 33 -13.83 -7.78 6.57
N LEU A 34 -12.51 -7.68 6.74
CA LEU A 34 -11.61 -7.61 5.60
C LEU A 34 -11.68 -8.89 4.78
N VAL A 35 -11.61 -10.07 5.39
CA VAL A 35 -11.70 -11.37 4.70
C VAL A 35 -13.00 -11.46 3.90
N ARG A 36 -14.13 -11.07 4.52
CA ARG A 36 -15.45 -11.11 3.88
C ARG A 36 -15.51 -10.17 2.67
N ASN A 37 -15.10 -8.91 2.83
CA ASN A 37 -15.15 -7.93 1.74
C ASN A 37 -14.16 -8.28 0.62
N ALA A 38 -12.96 -8.76 0.97
CA ALA A 38 -11.97 -9.22 -0.01
C ALA A 38 -12.53 -10.37 -0.84
N ARG A 39 -13.10 -11.40 -0.21
CA ARG A 39 -13.70 -12.54 -0.93
C ARG A 39 -14.90 -12.16 -1.77
N TYR A 40 -15.70 -11.19 -1.32
CA TYR A 40 -16.81 -10.65 -2.10
C TYR A 40 -16.33 -10.00 -3.40
N ALA A 41 -15.26 -9.20 -3.35
CA ALA A 41 -14.75 -8.49 -4.53
C ALA A 41 -13.78 -9.32 -5.41
N TRP A 42 -13.06 -10.29 -4.83
CA TRP A 42 -11.94 -10.98 -5.50
C TRP A 42 -12.09 -12.51 -5.58
N GLY A 43 -13.14 -13.08 -4.97
CA GLY A 43 -13.36 -14.52 -4.89
C GLY A 43 -12.58 -15.19 -3.75
N LEU A 44 -12.70 -16.52 -3.65
CA LEU A 44 -12.20 -17.28 -2.49
C LEU A 44 -10.67 -17.16 -2.28
N ASN A 45 -9.93 -16.92 -3.36
CA ASN A 45 -8.48 -16.79 -3.36
C ASN A 45 -8.00 -15.33 -3.22
N ALA A 46 -8.86 -14.43 -2.74
CA ALA A 46 -8.52 -13.02 -2.53
C ALA A 46 -7.19 -12.86 -1.76
N PRO A 47 -6.30 -11.95 -2.16
CA PRO A 47 -5.00 -11.74 -1.50
C PRO A 47 -5.16 -10.93 -0.19
N VAL A 48 -5.85 -11.52 0.80
CA VAL A 48 -6.21 -10.85 2.05
C VAL A 48 -4.99 -10.30 2.79
N ALA A 49 -3.85 -11.02 2.77
CA ALA A 49 -2.64 -10.54 3.43
C ALA A 49 -2.09 -9.27 2.76
N THR A 50 -2.25 -9.13 1.44
CA THR A 50 -1.88 -7.91 0.71
C THR A 50 -2.76 -6.73 1.12
N PHE A 51 -4.08 -6.90 1.16
CA PHE A 51 -5.00 -5.83 1.58
C PHE A 51 -4.79 -5.43 3.05
N ALA A 52 -4.53 -6.40 3.92
CA ALA A 52 -4.20 -6.14 5.32
C ALA A 52 -2.90 -5.33 5.44
N GLY A 53 -1.90 -5.66 4.61
CA GLY A 53 -0.67 -4.90 4.51
C GLY A 53 -0.85 -3.48 3.97
N GLN A 54 -1.78 -3.29 3.04
CA GLN A 54 -2.15 -1.96 2.53
C GLN A 54 -2.83 -1.12 3.62
N ILE A 55 -3.81 -1.65 4.35
CA ILE A 55 -4.46 -0.93 5.46
C ILE A 55 -3.46 -0.58 6.57
N HIS A 56 -2.50 -1.48 6.85
CA HIS A 56 -1.38 -1.18 7.74
C HIS A 56 -0.60 0.03 7.21
N GLN A 57 -0.18 -0.01 5.95
CA GLN A 57 0.58 1.09 5.35
C GLN A 57 -0.17 2.42 5.34
N GLU A 58 -1.49 2.39 5.17
CA GLU A 58 -2.32 3.59 5.11
C GLU A 58 -2.54 4.23 6.49
N SER A 59 -2.99 3.46 7.47
CA SER A 59 -3.47 4.04 8.74
C SER A 59 -2.89 3.38 9.99
N THR A 60 -2.12 2.30 9.84
CA THR A 60 -1.78 1.40 10.96
C THR A 60 -3.05 0.95 11.71
N TRP A 61 -4.12 0.69 10.95
CA TRP A 61 -5.44 0.28 11.46
C TRP A 61 -6.14 1.30 12.36
N ARG A 62 -5.93 2.60 12.11
CA ARG A 62 -6.62 3.70 12.81
C ARG A 62 -7.80 4.23 12.00
N PRO A 63 -9.06 3.99 12.40
CA PRO A 63 -10.24 4.39 11.63
C PRO A 63 -10.51 5.89 11.64
N ASP A 64 -9.93 6.63 12.59
CA ASP A 64 -9.99 8.07 12.74
C ASP A 64 -8.79 8.80 12.12
N ALA A 65 -7.90 8.08 11.42
CA ALA A 65 -6.69 8.65 10.85
C ALA A 65 -7.01 9.72 9.80
N VAL A 66 -6.37 10.88 9.95
CA VAL A 66 -6.37 11.96 8.96
C VAL A 66 -4.93 12.33 8.65
N SER A 67 -4.53 12.28 7.38
CA SER A 67 -3.19 12.72 6.95
C SER A 67 -3.11 14.24 6.87
N ALA A 68 -1.88 14.77 6.83
CA ALA A 68 -1.63 16.20 6.65
C ALA A 68 -2.23 16.78 5.36
N VAL A 69 -2.47 15.93 4.36
CA VAL A 69 -3.07 16.31 3.07
C VAL A 69 -4.57 15.99 3.00
N GLY A 70 -5.17 15.51 4.10
CA GLY A 70 -6.62 15.31 4.22
C GLY A 70 -7.14 13.94 3.81
N ALA A 71 -6.27 12.93 3.69
CA ALA A 71 -6.67 11.54 3.46
C ALA A 71 -7.33 10.95 4.72
N GLN A 72 -8.39 10.15 4.58
CA GLN A 72 -9.30 9.81 5.68
C GLN A 72 -9.47 8.30 5.93
N GLY A 73 -9.50 7.93 7.21
CA GLY A 73 -9.91 6.63 7.71
C GLY A 73 -8.93 5.49 7.43
N LEU A 74 -9.40 4.24 7.59
CA LEU A 74 -8.54 3.05 7.49
C LEU A 74 -7.78 2.98 6.15
N ALA A 75 -8.45 3.36 5.07
CA ALA A 75 -7.96 3.25 3.70
C ALA A 75 -7.31 4.55 3.18
N GLN A 76 -7.27 5.61 4.00
CA GLN A 76 -6.72 6.93 3.66
C GLN A 76 -7.19 7.43 2.28
N PHE A 77 -8.50 7.36 2.01
CA PHE A 77 -9.02 7.94 0.80
C PHE A 77 -9.01 9.46 0.88
N MET A 78 -8.56 10.12 -0.20
CA MET A 78 -8.85 11.53 -0.41
C MET A 78 -10.36 11.74 -0.55
N PRO A 79 -10.94 12.85 -0.06
CA PRO A 79 -12.38 13.10 -0.14
C PRO A 79 -12.95 12.99 -1.56
N ALA A 80 -12.21 13.47 -2.56
CA ALA A 80 -12.60 13.36 -3.97
C ALA A 80 -12.66 11.90 -4.46
N THR A 81 -11.70 11.07 -4.05
CA THR A 81 -11.69 9.63 -4.38
C THR A 81 -12.86 8.92 -3.71
N ALA A 82 -13.11 9.18 -2.43
CA ALA A 82 -14.24 8.58 -1.70
C ALA A 82 -15.60 8.95 -2.34
N ALA A 83 -15.76 10.21 -2.74
CA ALA A 83 -16.95 10.68 -3.46
C ALA A 83 -17.09 10.00 -4.84
N TRP A 84 -15.99 9.84 -5.58
CA TRP A 84 -16.00 9.15 -6.87
C TRP A 84 -16.40 7.67 -6.72
N ILE A 85 -15.80 6.94 -5.76
CA ILE A 85 -16.16 5.55 -5.44
C ILE A 85 -17.65 5.46 -5.12
N SER A 86 -18.16 6.34 -4.26
CA SER A 86 -19.56 6.31 -3.80
C SER A 86 -20.56 6.55 -4.92
N ARG A 87 -20.21 7.33 -5.94
CA ARG A 87 -21.06 7.52 -7.14
C ARG A 87 -21.06 6.30 -8.05
N LEU A 88 -19.93 5.59 -8.13
CA LEU A 88 -19.77 4.45 -9.03
C LEU A 88 -20.35 3.15 -8.47
N TYR A 89 -20.31 2.97 -7.15
CA TYR A 89 -20.70 1.73 -6.49
C TYR A 89 -21.90 1.94 -5.55
N PRO A 90 -23.10 1.47 -5.91
CA PRO A 90 -24.30 1.64 -5.09
C PRO A 90 -24.14 1.13 -3.64
N ALA A 91 -23.40 0.03 -3.45
CA ALA A 91 -23.11 -0.53 -2.12
C ALA A 91 -22.20 0.36 -1.24
N LEU A 92 -21.66 1.45 -1.78
CA LEU A 92 -20.79 2.41 -1.11
C LEU A 92 -21.35 3.84 -1.17
N ALA A 93 -22.61 4.03 -1.61
CA ALA A 93 -23.20 5.33 -1.85
C ALA A 93 -23.22 6.28 -0.64
N GLU A 94 -23.20 5.73 0.59
CA GLU A 94 -23.22 6.51 1.83
C GLU A 94 -21.96 7.36 2.07
N ASN A 95 -20.85 7.09 1.36
CA ASN A 95 -19.60 7.84 1.46
C ASN A 95 -19.12 8.07 2.91
N ARG A 96 -18.78 6.98 3.62
CA ARG A 96 -18.40 7.01 5.03
C ARG A 96 -16.92 6.61 5.23
N PRO A 97 -15.93 7.43 4.85
CA PRO A 97 -14.51 7.03 4.88
C PRO A 97 -13.97 6.69 6.28
N TYR A 98 -14.55 7.25 7.35
CA TYR A 98 -14.20 6.91 8.74
C TYR A 98 -14.91 5.65 9.27
N ASN A 99 -15.92 5.13 8.56
CA ASN A 99 -16.59 3.89 8.95
C ASN A 99 -15.72 2.71 8.49
N PRO A 100 -15.26 1.83 9.41
CA PRO A 100 -14.39 0.71 9.05
C PRO A 100 -14.97 -0.20 7.97
N ALA A 101 -16.24 -0.60 8.09
CA ALA A 101 -16.87 -1.50 7.11
C ALA A 101 -16.95 -0.88 5.71
N TRP A 102 -17.28 0.41 5.62
CA TRP A 102 -17.25 1.15 4.35
C TRP A 102 -15.82 1.23 3.79
N ALA A 103 -14.84 1.60 4.62
CA ALA A 103 -13.45 1.78 4.18
C ALA A 103 -12.82 0.48 3.67
N LEU A 104 -13.03 -0.64 4.38
CA LEU A 104 -12.53 -1.95 3.97
C LEU A 104 -13.17 -2.41 2.65
N ARG A 105 -14.49 -2.25 2.49
CA ARG A 105 -15.18 -2.57 1.24
C ARG A 105 -14.73 -1.68 0.09
N ALA A 106 -14.57 -0.38 0.34
CA ALA A 106 -14.11 0.59 -0.66
C ALA A 106 -12.68 0.30 -1.12
N LEU A 107 -11.77 -0.03 -0.19
CA LEU A 107 -10.38 -0.40 -0.51
C LEU A 107 -10.33 -1.58 -1.48
N VAL A 108 -10.88 -2.73 -1.10
CA VAL A 108 -10.82 -3.93 -1.94
C VAL A 108 -11.56 -3.76 -3.26
N THR A 109 -12.63 -2.95 -3.30
CA THR A 109 -13.37 -2.64 -4.53
C THR A 109 -12.55 -1.73 -5.45
N TYR A 110 -11.88 -0.73 -4.89
CA TYR A 110 -11.07 0.19 -5.68
C TYR A 110 -9.78 -0.46 -6.19
N ASP A 111 -9.12 -1.29 -5.37
CA ASP A 111 -7.99 -2.11 -5.82
C ASP A 111 -8.41 -3.00 -7.00
N ARG A 112 -9.61 -3.61 -6.92
CA ARG A 112 -10.13 -4.44 -8.02
C ARG A 112 -10.34 -3.64 -9.29
N TRP A 113 -10.93 -2.44 -9.16
CA TRP A 113 -11.16 -1.54 -10.27
C TRP A 113 -9.86 -1.12 -10.99
N LEU A 114 -8.79 -0.87 -10.21
CA LEU A 114 -7.46 -0.57 -10.72
C LEU A 114 -6.84 -1.80 -11.40
N PHE A 115 -6.84 -2.93 -10.71
CA PHE A 115 -6.28 -4.19 -11.17
C PHE A 115 -6.87 -4.63 -12.51
N ASP A 116 -8.20 -4.57 -12.67
CA ASP A 116 -8.89 -4.96 -13.91
C ASP A 116 -8.55 -4.06 -15.12
N ARG A 117 -7.98 -2.88 -14.89
CA ARG A 117 -7.60 -1.91 -15.93
C ARG A 117 -6.11 -1.95 -16.27
N ILE A 118 -5.33 -2.73 -15.53
CA ILE A 118 -3.89 -2.82 -15.70
C ILE A 118 -3.55 -4.14 -16.38
N ARG A 119 -2.78 -4.06 -17.48
CA ARG A 119 -2.15 -5.23 -18.08
C ARG A 119 -0.75 -5.39 -17.48
N ALA A 120 -0.45 -6.60 -17.04
CA ALA A 120 0.85 -6.99 -16.52
C ALA A 120 1.08 -8.50 -16.75
N ARG A 121 2.32 -8.93 -16.58
CA ARG A 121 2.81 -10.29 -16.89
C ARG A 121 2.09 -11.36 -16.07
N ASP A 122 1.85 -11.08 -14.80
CA ASP A 122 1.11 -11.91 -13.86
C ASP A 122 0.41 -11.05 -12.81
N ASP A 123 -0.29 -11.69 -11.87
CA ASP A 123 -1.08 -11.01 -10.83
C ASP A 123 -0.21 -10.29 -9.79
N CYS A 124 1.02 -10.76 -9.54
CA CYS A 124 1.95 -10.11 -8.61
C CYS A 124 2.43 -8.78 -9.20
N GLU A 125 2.88 -8.78 -10.46
CA GLU A 125 3.25 -7.57 -11.20
C GLU A 125 2.05 -6.63 -11.35
N ARG A 126 0.86 -7.18 -11.64
CA ARG A 126 -0.37 -6.40 -11.78
C ARG A 126 -0.77 -5.71 -10.49
N MET A 127 -0.69 -6.40 -9.36
CA MET A 127 -1.03 -5.82 -8.07
C MET A 127 0.00 -4.77 -7.64
N ALA A 128 1.29 -4.96 -7.92
CA ALA A 128 2.29 -3.93 -7.65
C ALA A 128 1.99 -2.62 -8.43
N MET A 129 1.60 -2.74 -9.70
CA MET A 129 1.11 -1.60 -10.50
C MET A 129 -0.20 -1.01 -9.95
N ALA A 130 -1.15 -1.85 -9.50
CA ALA A 130 -2.40 -1.40 -8.92
C ALA A 130 -2.18 -0.61 -7.61
N LEU A 131 -1.30 -1.08 -6.72
CA LEU A 131 -0.89 -0.36 -5.51
C LEU A 131 -0.21 0.97 -5.85
N SER A 132 0.66 0.98 -6.85
CA SER A 132 1.25 2.23 -7.35
C SER A 132 0.17 3.18 -7.92
N ALA A 133 -0.86 2.65 -8.59
CA ALA A 133 -1.99 3.44 -9.07
C ALA A 133 -2.92 3.91 -7.95
N TYR A 134 -3.07 3.15 -6.87
CA TYR A 134 -3.84 3.55 -5.69
C TYR A 134 -3.20 4.79 -5.06
N ASN A 135 -1.88 4.75 -4.87
CA ASN A 135 -1.11 5.84 -4.27
C ASN A 135 -0.94 7.05 -5.20
N GLY A 136 -0.69 6.82 -6.49
CA GLY A 136 -0.25 7.86 -7.43
C GLY A 136 -1.24 8.20 -8.54
N GLY A 137 -2.27 7.38 -8.76
CA GLY A 137 -3.25 7.51 -9.85
C GLY A 137 -2.94 6.62 -11.07
N LEU A 138 -4.00 6.00 -11.62
CA LEU A 138 -3.94 5.06 -12.74
C LEU A 138 -3.28 5.61 -14.00
N GLY A 139 -3.54 6.88 -14.36
CA GLY A 139 -3.01 7.49 -15.58
C GLY A 139 -1.48 7.52 -15.62
N TRP A 140 -0.81 7.50 -14.47
CA TRP A 140 0.63 7.42 -14.44
C TRP A 140 1.19 6.03 -14.75
N ILE A 141 0.48 4.95 -14.44
CA ILE A 141 0.92 3.60 -14.81
C ILE A 141 1.03 3.51 -16.33
N SER A 142 0.02 3.97 -17.07
CA SER A 142 0.08 3.96 -18.53
C SER A 142 1.27 4.76 -19.08
N ARG A 143 1.60 5.90 -18.46
CA ARG A 143 2.77 6.71 -18.84
C ARG A 143 4.09 6.01 -18.52
N ASP A 144 4.20 5.42 -17.34
CA ASP A 144 5.40 4.69 -16.91
C ASP A 144 5.60 3.43 -17.77
N GLN A 145 4.54 2.71 -18.13
CA GLN A 145 4.60 1.57 -19.06
C GLN A 145 5.08 2.00 -20.45
N ALA A 146 4.54 3.10 -20.99
CA ALA A 146 4.98 3.62 -22.28
C ALA A 146 6.46 4.03 -22.26
N LEU A 147 6.91 4.70 -21.19
CA LEU A 147 8.30 5.07 -21.02
C LEU A 147 9.21 3.84 -20.87
N ALA A 148 8.82 2.84 -20.07
CA ALA A 148 9.56 1.59 -19.92
C ALA A 148 9.75 0.90 -21.27
N SER A 149 8.69 0.78 -22.07
CA SER A 149 8.77 0.23 -23.43
C SER A 149 9.71 1.02 -24.33
N SER A 150 9.68 2.37 -24.28
CA SER A 150 10.57 3.21 -25.10
C SER A 150 12.06 3.08 -24.73
N LEU A 151 12.33 2.63 -23.50
CA LEU A 151 13.68 2.39 -22.99
C LEU A 151 14.11 0.91 -23.12
N GLY A 152 13.32 0.08 -23.81
CA GLY A 152 13.62 -1.36 -23.99
C GLY A 152 13.39 -2.21 -22.75
N LEU A 153 12.65 -1.71 -21.75
CA LEU A 153 12.22 -2.47 -20.59
C LEU A 153 10.86 -3.15 -20.87
N ASP A 154 10.50 -4.18 -20.09
CA ASP A 154 9.20 -4.84 -20.23
C ASP A 154 8.08 -4.01 -19.59
N PRO A 155 7.14 -3.42 -20.35
CA PRO A 155 6.05 -2.63 -19.78
C PRO A 155 5.05 -3.47 -18.97
N LEU A 156 5.09 -4.80 -19.06
CA LEU A 156 4.22 -5.70 -18.31
C LEU A 156 4.82 -6.17 -16.98
N ALA A 157 6.10 -5.88 -16.73
CA ALA A 157 6.76 -6.14 -15.45
C ALA A 157 6.83 -4.85 -14.63
N TRP A 158 6.41 -4.89 -13.38
CA TRP A 158 6.65 -3.82 -12.42
C TRP A 158 8.06 -3.91 -11.88
N PHE A 159 8.41 -5.04 -11.27
CA PHE A 159 9.68 -5.21 -10.58
C PHE A 159 10.84 -5.23 -11.57
N SER A 160 11.90 -4.49 -11.23
CA SER A 160 13.09 -4.30 -12.09
C SER A 160 12.82 -3.70 -13.48
N SER A 161 11.60 -3.22 -13.75
CA SER A 161 11.19 -2.65 -15.04
C SER A 161 10.41 -1.34 -14.86
N VAL A 162 9.07 -1.33 -14.86
CA VAL A 162 8.26 -0.10 -14.78
C VAL A 162 8.56 0.72 -13.53
N GLU A 163 8.94 0.09 -12.41
CA GLU A 163 9.29 0.83 -11.20
C GLU A 163 10.55 1.71 -11.35
N ARG A 164 11.44 1.38 -12.31
CA ARG A 164 12.72 2.08 -12.53
C ARG A 164 12.59 3.38 -13.32
N VAL A 165 11.45 3.62 -13.96
CA VAL A 165 11.25 4.80 -14.81
C VAL A 165 10.40 5.84 -14.10
N ASN A 166 10.55 7.10 -14.51
CA ASN A 166 9.74 8.22 -14.02
C ASN A 166 9.22 9.05 -15.20
N ALA A 167 7.95 8.90 -15.56
CA ALA A 167 7.36 9.62 -16.69
C ALA A 167 6.93 11.07 -16.39
N GLY A 168 7.59 11.74 -15.42
CA GLY A 168 7.40 13.16 -15.14
C GLY A 168 6.81 13.51 -13.77
N ARG A 169 6.80 12.60 -12.80
CA ARG A 169 6.50 12.95 -11.40
C ARG A 169 7.67 13.72 -10.79
N SER A 170 7.39 14.56 -9.79
CA SER A 170 8.43 15.12 -8.94
C SER A 170 9.23 14.00 -8.27
N ALA A 171 10.51 14.26 -7.96
CA ALA A 171 11.38 13.24 -7.37
C ALA A 171 10.83 12.70 -6.03
N ALA A 172 10.20 13.55 -5.23
CA ALA A 172 9.57 13.12 -3.97
C ALA A 172 8.36 12.21 -4.20
N ASN A 173 7.44 12.60 -5.08
CA ASN A 173 6.25 11.80 -5.38
C ASN A 173 6.62 10.47 -6.06
N TRP A 174 7.64 10.47 -6.91
CA TRP A 174 8.15 9.25 -7.50
C TRP A 174 8.71 8.29 -6.44
N ARG A 175 9.57 8.77 -5.54
CA ARG A 175 10.13 7.94 -4.47
C ARG A 175 9.05 7.35 -3.57
N GLU A 176 8.09 8.14 -3.12
CA GLU A 176 6.99 7.62 -2.28
C GLU A 176 6.14 6.60 -3.05
N ASN A 177 5.84 6.89 -4.31
CA ASN A 177 5.04 5.99 -5.14
C ASN A 177 5.73 4.65 -5.44
N ARG A 178 7.04 4.62 -5.61
CA ARG A 178 7.80 3.37 -5.79
C ARG A 178 7.98 2.61 -4.49
N ALA A 179 8.14 3.31 -3.37
CA ALA A 179 8.23 2.68 -2.06
C ALA A 179 6.91 2.03 -1.63
N TYR A 180 5.76 2.54 -2.10
CA TYR A 180 4.45 2.09 -1.65
C TYR A 180 4.15 0.60 -1.94
N PRO A 181 4.25 0.10 -3.19
CA PRO A 181 4.11 -1.34 -3.46
C PRO A 181 5.14 -2.19 -2.72
N ASP A 182 6.38 -1.72 -2.59
CA ASP A 182 7.46 -2.44 -1.91
C ASP A 182 7.17 -2.63 -0.41
N ARG A 183 6.76 -1.56 0.29
CA ARG A 183 6.36 -1.63 1.70
C ARG A 183 5.19 -2.61 1.91
N ILE A 184 4.24 -2.66 0.99
CA ILE A 184 3.08 -3.55 1.12
C ILE A 184 3.46 -4.99 0.79
N ILE A 185 4.04 -5.24 -0.37
CA ILE A 185 4.29 -6.59 -0.88
C ILE A 185 5.48 -7.26 -0.18
N ARG A 186 6.59 -6.53 0.04
CA ARG A 186 7.81 -7.13 0.60
C ARG A 186 7.89 -7.06 2.11
N ARG A 187 7.23 -6.08 2.74
CA ARG A 187 7.30 -5.88 4.20
C ARG A 187 6.03 -6.29 4.92
N HIS A 188 4.86 -5.76 4.56
CA HIS A 188 3.64 -6.02 5.34
C HIS A 188 2.94 -7.33 4.97
N GLN A 189 2.84 -7.67 3.68
CA GLN A 189 2.15 -8.87 3.22
C GLN A 189 2.72 -10.16 3.84
N PRO A 190 4.05 -10.40 3.90
CA PRO A 190 4.58 -11.61 4.51
C PRO A 190 4.24 -11.71 6.00
N LEU A 191 4.22 -10.58 6.70
CA LEU A 191 3.82 -10.49 8.11
C LEU A 191 2.36 -10.92 8.30
N TYR A 192 1.43 -10.44 7.47
CA TYR A 192 0.02 -10.83 7.56
C TYR A 192 -0.23 -12.27 7.10
N ALA A 193 0.49 -12.74 6.08
CA ALA A 193 0.43 -14.13 5.64
C ALA A 193 0.90 -15.08 6.75
N ALA A 194 2.02 -14.79 7.40
CA ALA A 194 2.53 -15.54 8.55
C ALA A 194 1.57 -15.51 9.75
N ALA A 195 0.84 -14.40 9.95
CA ALA A 195 -0.21 -14.28 10.96
C ALA A 195 -1.55 -14.95 10.56
N GLY A 196 -1.60 -15.68 9.44
CA GLY A 196 -2.73 -16.49 9.01
C GLY A 196 -3.88 -15.70 8.38
N TRP A 197 -3.67 -14.46 7.94
CA TRP A 197 -4.74 -13.63 7.36
C TRP A 197 -5.25 -14.14 6.00
N GLY A 198 -4.51 -15.04 5.36
CA GLY A 198 -4.81 -15.58 4.04
C GLY A 198 -3.61 -15.44 3.11
N PRO A 199 -3.77 -15.71 1.81
CA PRO A 199 -2.69 -15.59 0.85
C PRO A 199 -2.32 -14.12 0.62
N GLY A 200 -1.07 -13.90 0.23
CA GLY A 200 -0.64 -12.67 -0.45
C GLY A 200 -0.76 -12.82 -1.96
N VAL A 201 -0.66 -11.71 -2.69
CA VAL A 201 -0.70 -11.70 -4.16
C VAL A 201 0.62 -12.14 -4.80
N CYS A 202 1.72 -11.98 -4.08
CA CYS A 202 3.06 -12.35 -4.51
C CYS A 202 3.59 -13.48 -3.62
N PRO A 203 4.37 -14.42 -4.19
CA PRO A 203 5.06 -15.46 -3.43
C PRO A 203 6.15 -14.89 -2.51
#